data_AF-A0A9J6GKN2-F1
#
_entry.id   AF-A0A9J6GKN2-F1
#
_cell.length_a   1.000
_cell.length_b   1.000
_cell.length_c   1.000
_cell.angle_alpha   90.00
_cell.angle_beta   90.00
_cell.angle_gamma   90.00
#
_symmetry.space_group_name_H-M   'P 1'
#
loop_
_entity.id
_entity.type
_entity.pdbx_description
1 polymer ?
#
loop_
_entity_poly.entity_id
_entity_poly.type
_entity_poly.pdbx_seq_one_letter_code
_entity_poly.pdbx_strand_id
1 'polypeptide(L)'
;MSASVCYNYTESEGSTEDEQDANPIALSTTGSLNGQIRGQILNFRLPCTATEDTPCQIVDHLSAWNEFFCLASWQLKEVPGTSAKLSLAFFRDANPKYCSSQQRHLATLLACELLKSHRCVSHVAFDMSLSKAHIQILSDALRGSLSITSVKLAFWDWANGEDLAMAALSLPHLRELKYSGCAPHSPTLVARLSSFLQTTTSLCALKLSKDCPRSLCWEDFFQGLKQNCSLKELVLPSHLIAEATPRAQAAFTEWLTKSVSLKCLTAASTGWEYVPLKSILGAMLANRSVVAVVIDSPELDQSDVEFVSKIFEENEGFLDKADSDRCLKALIANHTLEEVALPIDVWDEGQWKQLFEVLPTKENLKKVTIEALCRAPRFLVHKLCTALKETGADDKVCFSAFFTEKVFDERNACKAFSFLGATHTLKTLALSASVDMLLFGFQESLMNGLARNRSLREVRIEVERATTDFSTFTKHLADAISASKNISRVYLSATDSAERAFYRKLSTVIADNYTLLSVSAPYCTYSKFKKCWFKVWDTTRRNCGLLTNAADFARGARRDRDSPDF
;
A
#
# COMPACT_ATOMS: atom_id res chain seq x y z
N MET A 1 -8.92 14.97 25.24
CA MET A 1 -10.18 14.30 24.87
C MET A 1 -10.45 14.51 23.38
N SER A 2 -9.79 13.76 22.52
CA SER A 2 -10.09 13.75 21.08
C SER A 2 -10.96 12.53 20.79
N ALA A 3 -12.22 12.77 20.42
CA ALA A 3 -13.10 11.73 19.90
C ALA A 3 -12.49 11.19 18.61
N SER A 4 -12.12 9.90 18.62
CA SER A 4 -11.95 9.14 17.39
C SER A 4 -13.29 9.17 16.68
N VAL A 5 -13.36 9.89 15.55
CA VAL A 5 -14.51 9.84 14.66
C VAL A 5 -14.41 8.49 13.95
N CYS A 6 -14.88 7.43 14.61
CA CYS A 6 -15.38 6.27 13.89
C CYS A 6 -16.44 6.79 12.94
N TYR A 7 -16.22 6.64 11.65
CA TYR A 7 -17.29 6.81 10.67
C TYR A 7 -18.33 5.75 10.99
N ASN A 8 -19.32 6.11 11.82
CA ASN A 8 -20.54 5.36 11.93
C ASN A 8 -21.15 5.40 10.52
N TYR A 9 -21.01 4.30 9.79
CA TYR A 9 -21.94 3.95 8.73
C TYR A 9 -23.29 3.82 9.44
N THR A 10 -24.02 4.92 9.57
CA THR A 10 -25.46 4.84 9.75
C THR A 10 -25.97 4.30 8.43
N GLU A 11 -26.18 2.98 8.39
CA GLU A 11 -27.18 2.40 7.51
C GLU A 11 -28.42 3.26 7.69
N SER A 12 -28.77 4.02 6.64
CA SER A 12 -30.13 4.51 6.56
C SER A 12 -31.02 3.28 6.65
N GLU A 13 -31.84 3.20 7.70
CA GLU A 13 -32.95 2.25 7.82
C GLU A 13 -33.89 2.47 6.63
N GLY A 14 -33.48 1.97 5.46
CA GLY A 14 -34.34 1.72 4.34
C GLY A 14 -35.00 0.39 4.63
N SER A 15 -36.31 0.46 4.86
CA SER A 15 -37.30 -0.61 4.73
C SER A 15 -36.70 -2.03 4.70
N THR A 16 -36.93 -2.77 5.78
CA THR A 16 -36.92 -4.23 5.80
C THR A 16 -37.92 -4.75 4.76
N GLU A 17 -37.50 -4.81 3.49
CA GLU A 17 -38.11 -5.69 2.52
C GLU A 17 -37.48 -7.07 2.73
N ASP A 18 -38.37 -8.02 2.97
CA ASP A 18 -38.08 -9.42 3.22
C ASP A 18 -37.04 -9.99 2.25
N GLU A 19 -35.91 -10.44 2.80
CA GLU A 19 -35.01 -11.42 2.19
C GLU A 19 -35.74 -12.78 2.12
N GLN A 20 -36.84 -12.85 1.35
CA GLN A 20 -37.51 -14.09 1.01
C GLN A 20 -36.71 -14.80 -0.07
N ASP A 21 -36.13 -15.94 0.32
CA ASP A 21 -35.73 -17.08 -0.51
C ASP A 21 -35.40 -16.73 -1.96
N ALA A 22 -34.15 -16.33 -2.18
CA ALA A 22 -33.54 -16.39 -3.50
C ALA A 22 -33.54 -17.86 -3.98
N ASN A 23 -34.60 -18.22 -4.69
CA ASN A 23 -34.72 -19.45 -5.45
C ASN A 23 -33.41 -19.66 -6.23
N PRO A 24 -32.72 -20.81 -6.10
CA PRO A 24 -31.52 -21.07 -6.87
C PRO A 24 -31.94 -21.14 -8.34
N ILE A 25 -31.67 -20.07 -9.09
CA ILE A 25 -31.71 -20.14 -10.55
C ILE A 25 -30.68 -21.19 -10.92
N ALA A 26 -31.16 -22.37 -11.29
CA ALA A 26 -30.35 -23.41 -11.87
C ALA A 26 -29.63 -22.79 -13.07
N LEU A 27 -28.31 -22.64 -12.95
CA LEU A 27 -27.38 -22.38 -14.05
C LEU A 27 -27.30 -23.64 -14.95
N SER A 28 -28.43 -24.14 -15.43
CA SER A 28 -28.51 -25.15 -16.49
C SER A 28 -28.32 -24.53 -17.89
N THR A 29 -28.13 -23.21 -17.99
CA THR A 29 -27.63 -22.53 -19.18
C THR A 29 -26.16 -22.13 -19.02
N THR A 30 -25.29 -23.11 -18.80
CA THR A 30 -23.82 -22.99 -18.95
C THR A 30 -23.36 -22.77 -20.41
N GLY A 31 -24.27 -22.49 -21.33
CA GLY A 31 -24.00 -22.30 -22.76
C GLY A 31 -23.45 -20.92 -23.14
N SER A 32 -23.54 -19.90 -22.29
CA SER A 32 -22.98 -18.57 -22.62
C SER A 32 -22.51 -17.79 -21.40
N LEU A 33 -21.40 -18.23 -20.80
CA LEU A 33 -20.50 -17.30 -20.10
C LEU A 33 -19.69 -16.46 -21.11
N ASN A 34 -20.06 -16.42 -22.39
CA ASN A 34 -19.54 -15.48 -23.36
C ASN A 34 -20.17 -14.11 -23.10
N GLY A 35 -19.50 -13.30 -22.29
CA GLY A 35 -19.87 -11.90 -22.12
C GLY A 35 -19.40 -11.10 -23.34
N GLN A 36 -20.32 -10.47 -24.07
CA GLN A 36 -19.96 -9.55 -25.14
C GLN A 36 -19.67 -8.17 -24.54
N ILE A 37 -18.39 -7.79 -24.49
CA ILE A 37 -17.97 -6.45 -24.11
C ILE A 37 -17.42 -5.74 -25.34
N ARG A 38 -18.08 -4.64 -25.75
CA ARG A 38 -17.69 -3.84 -26.94
C ARG A 38 -17.47 -4.67 -28.21
N GLY A 39 -18.20 -5.77 -28.37
CA GLY A 39 -18.07 -6.65 -29.54
C GLY A 39 -16.94 -7.69 -29.46
N GLN A 40 -16.12 -7.69 -28.41
CA GLN A 40 -15.17 -8.77 -28.15
C GLN A 40 -15.82 -9.88 -27.34
N ILE A 41 -15.74 -11.11 -27.86
CA ILE A 41 -16.16 -12.33 -27.16
C ILE A 41 -14.93 -12.81 -26.39
N LEU A 42 -14.91 -12.60 -25.08
CA LEU A 42 -13.91 -13.23 -24.21
C LEU A 42 -14.33 -14.66 -23.95
N ASN A 43 -13.49 -15.61 -24.35
CA ASN A 43 -13.66 -17.01 -23.98
C ASN A 43 -12.92 -17.28 -22.66
N PHE A 44 -13.65 -17.17 -21.55
CA PHE A 44 -13.10 -17.39 -20.20
C PHE A 44 -12.74 -18.84 -19.90
N ARG A 45 -13.05 -19.77 -20.80
CA ARG A 45 -12.74 -21.20 -20.65
C ARG A 45 -11.44 -21.62 -21.29
N LEU A 46 -10.73 -20.69 -21.94
CA LEU A 46 -9.46 -21.04 -22.54
C LEU A 46 -8.46 -21.43 -21.44
N PRO A 47 -7.69 -22.51 -21.62
CA PRO A 47 -6.72 -22.93 -20.62
C PRO A 47 -5.62 -21.88 -20.45
N CYS A 48 -4.90 -22.00 -19.33
CA CYS A 48 -3.71 -21.19 -19.09
C CYS A 48 -2.64 -21.48 -20.14
N THR A 49 -2.27 -20.47 -20.93
CA THR A 49 -1.15 -20.55 -21.88
C THR A 49 0.18 -20.10 -21.30
N ALA A 50 0.22 -19.70 -20.02
CA ALA A 50 1.48 -19.27 -19.39
C ALA A 50 2.44 -20.45 -19.22
N THR A 51 3.67 -20.21 -19.64
CA THR A 51 4.83 -21.06 -19.35
C THR A 51 5.79 -20.31 -18.44
N GLU A 52 7.02 -20.78 -18.28
CA GLU A 52 8.07 -20.02 -17.57
C GLU A 52 8.45 -18.75 -18.33
N ASP A 53 8.48 -18.81 -19.66
CA ASP A 53 8.98 -17.73 -20.53
C ASP A 53 7.87 -16.94 -21.22
N THR A 54 6.68 -17.52 -21.38
CA THR A 54 5.57 -16.90 -22.11
C THR A 54 4.46 -16.42 -21.18
N PRO A 55 4.00 -15.16 -21.29
CA PRO A 55 2.83 -14.69 -20.56
C PRO A 55 1.58 -15.44 -21.01
N CYS A 56 0.57 -15.48 -20.13
CA CYS A 56 -0.74 -15.97 -20.51
C CYS A 56 -1.40 -14.99 -21.50
N GLN A 57 -2.17 -15.51 -22.46
CA GLN A 57 -3.01 -14.72 -23.38
C GLN A 57 -3.97 -13.75 -22.67
N ILE A 58 -4.28 -13.99 -21.38
CA ILE A 58 -5.07 -13.05 -20.56
C ILE A 58 -4.42 -11.67 -20.49
N VAL A 59 -3.08 -11.59 -20.55
CA VAL A 59 -2.32 -10.34 -20.49
C VAL A 59 -2.74 -9.38 -21.61
N ASP A 60 -2.98 -9.90 -22.82
CA ASP A 60 -3.40 -9.11 -23.98
C ASP A 60 -4.85 -8.60 -23.86
N HIS A 61 -5.61 -9.17 -22.93
CA HIS A 61 -7.03 -8.89 -22.74
C HIS A 61 -7.37 -8.29 -21.36
N LEU A 62 -6.38 -7.83 -20.59
CA LEU A 62 -6.60 -7.33 -19.23
C LEU A 62 -7.68 -6.24 -19.13
N SER A 63 -7.81 -5.34 -20.12
CA SER A 63 -8.85 -4.28 -20.07
C SER A 63 -10.25 -4.89 -20.02
N ALA A 64 -10.46 -5.93 -20.81
CA ALA A 64 -11.76 -6.55 -20.98
C ALA A 64 -12.09 -7.43 -19.76
N TRP A 65 -11.11 -8.17 -19.22
CA TRP A 65 -11.26 -8.87 -17.92
C TRP A 65 -11.58 -7.91 -16.78
N ASN A 66 -10.88 -6.78 -16.73
CA ASN A 66 -11.05 -5.82 -15.65
C ASN A 66 -12.34 -5.01 -15.74
N GLU A 67 -12.96 -4.95 -16.91
CA GLU A 67 -14.32 -4.45 -17.06
C GLU A 67 -15.35 -5.32 -16.32
N PHE A 68 -15.09 -6.62 -16.16
CA PHE A 68 -15.89 -7.51 -15.31
C PHE A 68 -15.46 -7.43 -13.85
N PHE A 69 -14.16 -7.54 -13.57
CA PHE A 69 -13.68 -7.60 -12.19
C PHE A 69 -13.93 -6.31 -11.40
N CYS A 70 -14.00 -5.15 -12.08
CA CYS A 70 -14.36 -3.91 -11.39
C CYS A 70 -15.79 -3.95 -10.80
N LEU A 71 -16.66 -4.86 -11.28
CA LEU A 71 -18.00 -5.06 -10.70
C LEU A 71 -17.94 -5.62 -9.28
N ALA A 72 -16.88 -6.35 -8.94
CA ALA A 72 -16.59 -6.88 -7.60
C ALA A 72 -15.40 -6.17 -6.94
N SER A 73 -15.08 -4.94 -7.38
CA SER A 73 -13.94 -4.16 -6.89
C SER A 73 -12.59 -4.87 -6.99
N TRP A 74 -12.39 -5.64 -8.06
CA TRP A 74 -11.11 -6.29 -8.34
C TRP A 74 -10.52 -5.83 -9.67
N GLN A 75 -9.24 -6.12 -9.84
CA GLN A 75 -8.52 -5.97 -11.09
C GLN A 75 -7.44 -7.05 -11.18
N LEU A 76 -7.24 -7.56 -12.39
CA LEU A 76 -6.05 -8.26 -12.81
C LEU A 76 -4.97 -7.27 -13.21
N LYS A 77 -3.78 -7.47 -12.67
CA LYS A 77 -2.57 -6.73 -13.03
C LYS A 77 -1.37 -7.65 -13.06
N GLU A 78 -0.36 -7.30 -13.82
CA GLU A 78 0.92 -8.00 -13.80
C GLU A 78 1.61 -7.82 -12.45
N VAL A 79 2.25 -8.88 -11.96
CA VAL A 79 3.06 -8.84 -10.73
C VAL A 79 4.41 -8.19 -11.08
N PRO A 80 4.81 -7.09 -10.42
CA PRO A 80 6.05 -6.40 -10.73
C PRO A 80 7.27 -7.32 -10.68
N GLY A 81 8.16 -7.19 -11.67
CA GLY A 81 9.38 -8.00 -11.76
C GLY A 81 9.15 -9.45 -12.21
N THR A 82 7.93 -9.79 -12.66
CA THR A 82 7.64 -11.08 -13.29
C THR A 82 7.02 -10.83 -14.66
N SER A 83 7.52 -11.50 -15.70
CA SER A 83 7.05 -11.32 -17.08
C SER A 83 5.77 -12.10 -17.41
N ALA A 84 5.28 -12.96 -16.52
CA ALA A 84 4.19 -13.90 -16.82
C ALA A 84 3.19 -14.13 -15.68
N LYS A 85 3.35 -13.49 -14.51
CA LYS A 85 2.46 -13.69 -13.37
C LYS A 85 1.48 -12.54 -13.19
N LEU A 86 0.25 -12.91 -12.84
CA LEU A 86 -0.86 -12.02 -12.61
C LEU A 86 -1.25 -12.00 -11.13
N SER A 87 -1.76 -10.85 -10.71
CA SER A 87 -2.40 -10.62 -9.43
C SER A 87 -3.86 -10.27 -9.65
N LEU A 88 -4.77 -11.04 -9.04
CA LEU A 88 -6.15 -10.61 -8.84
C LEU A 88 -6.18 -9.77 -7.56
N ALA A 89 -6.13 -8.46 -7.72
CA ALA A 89 -5.98 -7.52 -6.62
C ALA A 89 -7.24 -6.70 -6.38
N PHE A 90 -7.43 -6.28 -5.14
CA PHE A 90 -8.42 -5.27 -4.82
C PHE A 90 -8.18 -3.99 -5.63
N PHE A 91 -9.29 -3.45 -6.09
CA PHE A 91 -9.34 -2.23 -6.85
C PHE A 91 -10.01 -1.12 -6.06
N ARG A 92 -9.20 -0.36 -5.34
CA ARG A 92 -9.67 0.73 -4.46
C ARG A 92 -10.50 1.79 -5.19
N ASP A 93 -10.18 2.08 -6.45
CA ASP A 93 -10.91 3.07 -7.24
C ASP A 93 -12.22 2.52 -7.84
N ALA A 94 -12.46 1.21 -7.77
CA ALA A 94 -13.76 0.66 -8.13
C ALA A 94 -14.72 0.90 -6.98
N ASN A 95 -15.73 1.74 -7.22
CA ASN A 95 -16.83 1.95 -6.29
C ASN A 95 -17.99 1.00 -6.63
N PRO A 96 -18.17 -0.14 -5.91
CA PRO A 96 -19.14 -1.16 -6.26
C PRO A 96 -20.58 -0.77 -5.87
N LYS A 97 -20.80 0.42 -5.28
CA LYS A 97 -22.11 0.88 -4.78
C LYS A 97 -23.22 0.84 -5.85
N TYR A 98 -22.87 0.77 -7.13
CA TYR A 98 -23.83 0.74 -8.24
C TYR A 98 -23.90 -0.61 -8.97
N CYS A 99 -23.19 -1.64 -8.50
CA CYS A 99 -23.24 -2.96 -9.11
C CYS A 99 -24.33 -3.80 -8.43
N SER A 100 -25.16 -4.47 -9.22
CA SER A 100 -26.17 -5.39 -8.67
C SER A 100 -25.50 -6.59 -8.00
N SER A 101 -26.20 -7.23 -7.05
CA SER A 101 -25.73 -8.48 -6.42
C SER A 101 -25.39 -9.55 -7.48
N GLN A 102 -26.21 -9.66 -8.53
CA GLN A 102 -25.99 -10.58 -9.65
C GLN A 102 -24.69 -10.29 -10.41
N GLN A 103 -24.35 -9.02 -10.66
CA GLN A 103 -23.09 -8.64 -11.33
C GLN A 103 -21.87 -9.02 -10.49
N ARG A 104 -21.94 -8.79 -9.16
CA ARG A 104 -20.88 -9.22 -8.23
C ARG A 104 -20.75 -10.73 -8.19
N HIS A 105 -21.87 -11.44 -8.22
CA HIS A 105 -21.89 -12.90 -8.26
C HIS A 105 -21.20 -13.44 -9.52
N LEU A 106 -21.53 -12.90 -10.69
CA LEU A 106 -20.89 -13.28 -11.95
C LEU A 106 -19.38 -13.00 -11.95
N ALA A 107 -18.96 -11.82 -11.46
CA ALA A 107 -17.53 -11.51 -11.32
C ALA A 107 -16.82 -12.45 -10.33
N THR A 108 -17.50 -12.91 -9.28
CA THR A 108 -16.98 -13.89 -8.31
C THR A 108 -16.84 -15.28 -8.93
N LEU A 109 -17.84 -15.75 -9.69
CA LEU A 109 -17.74 -17.00 -10.43
C LEU A 109 -16.59 -16.95 -11.45
N LEU A 110 -16.43 -15.82 -12.14
CA LEU A 110 -15.33 -15.63 -13.07
C LEU A 110 -13.96 -15.66 -12.37
N ALA A 111 -13.84 -15.05 -11.18
CA ALA A 111 -12.63 -15.13 -10.38
C ALA A 111 -12.35 -16.57 -9.93
N CYS A 112 -13.37 -17.33 -9.54
CA CYS A 112 -13.26 -18.73 -9.17
C CYS A 112 -12.70 -19.58 -10.32
N GLU A 113 -13.27 -19.46 -11.53
CA GLU A 113 -12.78 -20.17 -12.72
C GLU A 113 -11.35 -19.77 -13.08
N LEU A 114 -11.03 -18.48 -12.97
CA LEU A 114 -9.68 -17.97 -13.19
C LEU A 114 -8.68 -18.62 -12.21
N LEU A 115 -8.98 -18.65 -10.91
CA LEU A 115 -8.08 -19.18 -9.88
C LEU A 115 -7.86 -20.70 -9.98
N LYS A 116 -8.87 -21.42 -10.49
CA LYS A 116 -8.79 -22.87 -10.74
C LYS A 116 -8.02 -23.21 -12.01
N SER A 117 -8.25 -22.46 -13.08
CA SER A 117 -7.78 -22.82 -14.42
C SER A 117 -6.48 -22.12 -14.83
N HIS A 118 -6.16 -20.96 -14.24
CA HIS A 118 -5.03 -20.13 -14.65
C HIS A 118 -3.87 -20.09 -13.66
N ARG A 119 -2.84 -20.91 -13.97
CA ARG A 119 -1.56 -20.94 -13.24
C ARG A 119 -0.73 -19.65 -13.34
N CYS A 120 -1.12 -18.74 -14.23
CA CYS A 120 -0.51 -17.41 -14.30
C CYS A 120 -0.93 -16.53 -13.11
N VAL A 121 -2.08 -16.77 -12.48
CA VAL A 121 -2.47 -16.04 -11.27
C VAL A 121 -1.73 -16.62 -10.08
N SER A 122 -0.83 -15.84 -9.49
CA SER A 122 -0.04 -16.25 -8.32
C SER A 122 -0.25 -15.37 -7.09
N HIS A 123 -0.89 -14.21 -7.25
CA HIS A 123 -1.16 -13.28 -6.17
C HIS A 123 -2.65 -12.98 -6.10
N VAL A 124 -3.23 -13.06 -4.91
CA VAL A 124 -4.62 -12.62 -4.67
C VAL A 124 -4.66 -11.58 -3.57
N ALA A 125 -5.46 -10.54 -3.77
CA ALA A 125 -5.77 -9.58 -2.74
C ALA A 125 -7.29 -9.34 -2.71
N PHE A 126 -7.94 -9.76 -1.63
CA PHE A 126 -9.37 -9.59 -1.41
C PHE A 126 -9.59 -8.52 -0.34
N ASP A 127 -10.45 -7.54 -0.62
CA ASP A 127 -10.96 -6.56 0.35
C ASP A 127 -12.49 -6.72 0.42
N MET A 128 -13.04 -6.61 1.62
CA MET A 128 -14.35 -7.15 1.91
C MET A 128 -15.49 -6.17 1.77
N SER A 129 -16.23 -6.40 0.69
CA SER A 129 -17.66 -6.10 0.57
C SER A 129 -18.42 -7.31 -0.04
N LEU A 130 -17.91 -8.52 0.24
CA LEU A 130 -18.41 -9.79 -0.30
C LEU A 130 -19.45 -10.42 0.63
N SER A 131 -20.47 -11.06 0.06
CA SER A 131 -21.39 -11.90 0.82
C SER A 131 -20.71 -13.21 1.22
N LYS A 132 -21.26 -13.89 2.24
CA LYS A 132 -20.82 -15.22 2.69
C LYS A 132 -20.75 -16.24 1.55
N ALA A 133 -21.74 -16.22 0.64
CA ALA A 133 -21.77 -17.09 -0.53
C ALA A 133 -20.56 -16.86 -1.47
N HIS A 134 -20.19 -15.59 -1.71
CA HIS A 134 -19.02 -15.27 -2.53
C HIS A 134 -17.71 -15.70 -1.85
N ILE A 135 -17.62 -15.57 -0.53
CA ILE A 135 -16.46 -16.00 0.22
C ILE A 135 -16.28 -17.52 0.15
N GLN A 136 -17.36 -18.30 0.26
CA GLN A 136 -17.28 -19.75 0.10
C GLN A 136 -16.76 -20.15 -1.29
N ILE A 137 -17.32 -19.54 -2.36
CA ILE A 137 -16.89 -19.79 -3.75
C ILE A 137 -15.38 -19.54 -3.92
N LEU A 138 -14.88 -18.41 -3.39
CA LEU A 138 -13.46 -18.07 -3.47
C LEU A 138 -12.59 -18.97 -2.59
N SER A 139 -13.09 -19.36 -1.41
CA SER A 139 -12.38 -20.26 -0.51
C SER A 139 -12.16 -21.62 -1.14
N ASP A 140 -13.18 -22.16 -1.81
CA ASP A 140 -13.07 -23.42 -2.56
C ASP A 140 -12.11 -23.31 -3.74
N ALA A 141 -12.11 -22.17 -4.45
CA ALA A 141 -11.15 -21.91 -5.52
C ALA A 141 -9.71 -21.83 -5.00
N LEU A 142 -9.48 -21.18 -3.85
CA LEU A 142 -8.15 -21.08 -3.25
C LEU A 142 -7.62 -22.44 -2.79
N ARG A 143 -8.45 -23.27 -2.12
CA ARG A 143 -8.04 -24.61 -1.68
C ARG A 143 -7.56 -25.49 -2.83
N GLY A 144 -8.14 -25.32 -4.01
CA GLY A 144 -7.74 -26.05 -5.22
C GLY A 144 -6.57 -25.43 -5.99
N SER A 145 -6.08 -24.25 -5.61
CA SER A 145 -5.07 -23.54 -6.40
C SER A 145 -3.65 -23.95 -6.00
N LEU A 146 -2.86 -24.33 -7.02
CA LEU A 146 -1.45 -24.69 -6.85
C LEU A 146 -0.49 -23.55 -7.21
N SER A 147 -0.98 -22.48 -7.84
CA SER A 147 -0.13 -21.39 -8.34
C SER A 147 -0.04 -20.19 -7.40
N ILE A 148 -0.93 -20.09 -6.40
CA ILE A 148 -0.98 -18.95 -5.49
C ILE A 148 0.18 -19.01 -4.50
N THR A 149 0.99 -17.95 -4.51
CA THR A 149 2.14 -17.75 -3.64
C THR A 149 2.00 -16.55 -2.73
N SER A 150 1.05 -15.64 -2.98
CA SER A 150 0.82 -14.46 -2.15
C SER A 150 -0.66 -14.23 -1.95
N VAL A 151 -1.08 -14.09 -0.70
CA VAL A 151 -2.47 -13.83 -0.32
C VAL A 151 -2.52 -12.60 0.58
N LYS A 152 -3.36 -11.64 0.21
CA LYS A 152 -3.65 -10.43 1.00
C LYS A 152 -5.14 -10.37 1.29
N LEU A 153 -5.51 -10.47 2.56
CA LEU A 153 -6.91 -10.43 2.97
C LEU A 153 -7.14 -9.18 3.81
N ALA A 154 -8.12 -8.35 3.42
CA ALA A 154 -8.54 -7.17 4.16
C ALA A 154 -10.02 -7.34 4.58
N PHE A 155 -10.27 -7.43 5.88
CA PHE A 155 -11.54 -7.83 6.47
C PHE A 155 -12.12 -6.75 7.38
N TRP A 156 -13.32 -6.25 7.07
CA TRP A 156 -14.07 -5.34 7.96
C TRP A 156 -14.91 -6.12 8.98
N ASP A 157 -15.46 -7.27 8.56
CA ASP A 157 -16.22 -8.20 9.41
C ASP A 157 -15.59 -9.60 9.35
N TRP A 158 -14.98 -10.01 10.46
CA TRP A 158 -14.23 -11.26 10.50
C TRP A 158 -15.07 -12.53 10.56
N ALA A 159 -16.34 -12.45 10.98
CA ALA A 159 -17.22 -13.62 11.01
C ALA A 159 -17.34 -14.27 9.62
N ASN A 160 -17.22 -13.46 8.58
CA ASN A 160 -17.29 -13.88 7.20
C ASN A 160 -15.92 -14.25 6.60
N GLY A 161 -14.81 -13.74 7.12
CA GLY A 161 -13.48 -13.89 6.54
C GLY A 161 -12.71 -15.16 6.92
N GLU A 162 -13.13 -15.88 7.97
CA GLU A 162 -12.40 -17.02 8.52
C GLU A 162 -12.20 -18.15 7.50
N ASP A 163 -13.23 -18.53 6.75
CA ASP A 163 -13.14 -19.62 5.76
C ASP A 163 -12.09 -19.34 4.68
N LEU A 164 -11.97 -18.09 4.26
CA LEU A 164 -11.02 -17.64 3.26
C LEU A 164 -9.59 -17.63 3.81
N ALA A 165 -9.43 -17.22 5.08
CA ALA A 165 -8.16 -17.30 5.78
C ALA A 165 -7.69 -18.76 5.95
N MET A 166 -8.60 -19.65 6.35
CA MET A 166 -8.34 -21.08 6.46
C MET A 166 -7.97 -21.70 5.10
N ALA A 167 -8.65 -21.29 4.03
CA ALA A 167 -8.30 -21.69 2.66
C ALA A 167 -6.90 -21.19 2.27
N ALA A 168 -6.55 -19.94 2.58
CA ALA A 168 -5.21 -19.41 2.31
C ALA A 168 -4.11 -20.22 3.02
N LEU A 169 -4.32 -20.60 4.30
CA LEU A 169 -3.39 -21.42 5.07
C LEU A 169 -3.26 -22.88 4.57
N SER A 170 -4.10 -23.31 3.63
CA SER A 170 -3.99 -24.63 2.99
C SER A 170 -3.13 -24.63 1.72
N LEU A 171 -2.70 -23.45 1.26
CA LEU A 171 -1.92 -23.32 0.02
C LEU A 171 -0.49 -23.87 0.21
N PRO A 172 -0.06 -24.83 -0.61
CA PRO A 172 1.24 -25.50 -0.41
C PRO A 172 2.44 -24.60 -0.67
N HIS A 173 2.29 -23.60 -1.56
CA HIS A 173 3.37 -22.72 -1.99
C HIS A 173 3.20 -21.28 -1.50
N LEU A 174 2.45 -21.07 -0.41
CA LEU A 174 2.23 -19.73 0.15
C LEU A 174 3.53 -19.11 0.68
N ARG A 175 4.00 -18.05 0.04
CA ARG A 175 5.21 -17.30 0.39
C ARG A 175 4.93 -16.00 1.13
N GLU A 176 3.82 -15.32 0.82
CA GLU A 176 3.41 -14.08 1.48
C GLU A 176 1.98 -14.21 1.97
N LEU A 177 1.77 -13.90 3.25
CA LEU A 177 0.45 -13.81 3.85
C LEU A 177 0.31 -12.45 4.53
N LYS A 178 -0.66 -11.65 4.08
CA LYS A 178 -1.02 -10.38 4.71
C LYS A 178 -2.47 -10.41 5.16
N TYR A 179 -2.68 -10.17 6.43
CA TYR A 179 -4.00 -9.91 7.01
C TYR A 179 -4.13 -8.42 7.33
N SER A 180 -5.24 -7.82 6.95
CA SER A 180 -5.60 -6.43 7.20
C SER A 180 -7.03 -6.31 7.70
N GLY A 181 -7.31 -5.31 8.53
CA GLY A 181 -8.59 -5.18 9.25
C GLY A 181 -8.68 -5.99 10.54
N CYS A 182 -9.90 -6.12 11.09
CA CYS A 182 -10.19 -6.54 12.47
C CYS A 182 -9.77 -7.99 12.79
N ALA A 183 -8.49 -8.31 12.96
CA ALA A 183 -7.89 -9.66 12.82
C ALA A 183 -8.57 -10.85 13.54
N PRO A 184 -8.08 -12.11 13.41
CA PRO A 184 -8.82 -13.30 13.83
C PRO A 184 -9.45 -13.11 15.21
N HIS A 185 -10.76 -13.19 15.35
CA HIS A 185 -11.35 -13.35 16.69
C HIS A 185 -11.48 -14.83 17.06
N SER A 186 -11.17 -15.72 16.12
CA SER A 186 -11.33 -17.15 16.25
C SER A 186 -10.05 -17.80 16.79
N PRO A 187 -10.09 -18.41 17.99
CA PRO A 187 -9.01 -19.25 18.49
C PRO A 187 -8.63 -20.37 17.51
N THR A 188 -9.61 -20.88 16.75
CA THR A 188 -9.40 -21.91 15.72
C THR A 188 -8.43 -21.45 14.65
N LEU A 189 -8.57 -20.22 14.17
CA LEU A 189 -7.66 -19.68 13.17
C LEU A 189 -6.27 -19.39 13.75
N VAL A 190 -6.17 -18.91 15.00
CA VAL A 190 -4.87 -18.72 15.67
C VAL A 190 -4.14 -20.05 15.81
N ALA A 191 -4.83 -21.10 16.26
CA ALA A 191 -4.29 -22.45 16.35
C ALA A 191 -3.87 -22.98 14.96
N ARG A 192 -4.68 -22.75 13.92
CA ARG A 192 -4.35 -23.15 12.55
C ARG A 192 -3.14 -22.39 12.02
N LEU A 193 -3.06 -21.08 12.25
CA LEU A 193 -1.92 -20.25 11.87
C LEU A 193 -0.65 -20.70 12.59
N SER A 194 -0.73 -21.03 13.88
CA SER A 194 0.38 -21.63 14.63
C SER A 194 0.86 -22.94 13.99
N SER A 195 -0.05 -23.89 13.76
CA SER A 195 0.28 -25.17 13.12
C SER A 195 0.88 -24.98 11.72
N PHE A 196 0.37 -24.02 10.95
CA PHE A 196 0.93 -23.66 9.66
C PHE A 196 2.36 -23.12 9.80
N LEU A 197 2.61 -22.20 10.74
CA LEU A 197 3.96 -21.64 10.98
C LEU A 197 4.99 -22.70 11.39
N GLN A 198 4.57 -23.71 12.16
CA GLN A 198 5.42 -24.83 12.57
C GLN A 198 5.85 -25.72 11.40
N THR A 199 4.98 -25.88 10.41
CA THR A 199 5.14 -26.88 9.35
C THR A 199 5.55 -26.28 8.01
N THR A 200 5.26 -25.00 7.79
CA THR A 200 5.54 -24.34 6.52
C THR A 200 7.03 -24.07 6.36
N THR A 201 7.53 -24.39 5.18
CA THR A 201 8.89 -24.04 4.72
C THR A 201 8.87 -23.00 3.61
N SER A 202 7.68 -22.67 3.08
CA SER A 202 7.50 -21.76 1.95
C SER A 202 7.22 -20.32 2.38
N LEU A 203 6.61 -20.11 3.55
CA LEU A 203 6.21 -18.78 4.02
C LEU A 203 7.45 -17.91 4.32
N CYS A 204 7.64 -16.86 3.54
CA CYS A 204 8.73 -15.91 3.64
C CYS A 204 8.30 -14.59 4.30
N ALA A 205 7.03 -14.20 4.20
CA ALA A 205 6.53 -12.95 4.73
C ALA A 205 5.17 -13.12 5.39
N LEU A 206 5.06 -12.72 6.67
CA LEU A 206 3.81 -12.67 7.41
C LEU A 206 3.54 -11.23 7.87
N LYS A 207 2.38 -10.70 7.53
CA LYS A 207 2.00 -9.32 7.87
C LYS A 207 0.63 -9.29 8.52
N LEU A 208 0.59 -8.98 9.81
CA LEU A 208 -0.64 -8.78 10.58
C LEU A 208 -0.89 -7.27 10.75
N SER A 209 -2.10 -6.81 10.47
CA SER A 209 -2.45 -5.38 10.59
C SER A 209 -2.65 -4.96 12.02
N LYS A 210 -2.37 -3.69 12.26
CA LYS A 210 -2.50 -2.97 13.52
C LYS A 210 -3.88 -3.12 14.20
N ASP A 211 -4.92 -3.42 13.41
CA ASP A 211 -6.29 -3.63 13.85
C ASP A 211 -6.57 -5.06 14.37
N CYS A 212 -5.53 -5.85 14.70
CA CYS A 212 -5.73 -7.11 15.40
C CYS A 212 -6.49 -6.92 16.73
N PRO A 213 -7.36 -7.86 17.10
CA PRO A 213 -8.02 -7.81 18.38
C PRO A 213 -7.08 -8.24 19.51
N ARG A 214 -7.21 -7.51 20.61
CA ARG A 214 -6.46 -7.67 21.87
C ARG A 214 -6.77 -8.97 22.62
N SER A 215 -8.02 -9.45 22.51
CA SER A 215 -8.57 -10.45 23.44
C SER A 215 -8.22 -11.91 23.11
N LEU A 216 -7.17 -12.19 22.35
CA LEU A 216 -6.81 -13.56 21.98
C LEU A 216 -5.60 -14.08 22.76
N CYS A 217 -5.61 -15.38 23.04
CA CYS A 217 -4.43 -16.10 23.50
C CYS A 217 -3.46 -16.30 22.31
N TRP A 218 -2.53 -15.37 22.14
CA TRP A 218 -1.47 -15.45 21.10
C TRP A 218 -0.32 -16.39 21.48
N GLU A 219 -0.42 -17.12 22.60
CA GLU A 219 0.62 -18.05 23.05
C GLU A 219 0.91 -19.13 21.99
N ASP A 220 -0.14 -19.74 21.45
CA ASP A 220 -0.01 -20.75 20.41
C ASP A 220 0.66 -20.17 19.17
N PHE A 221 0.32 -18.94 18.79
CA PHE A 221 0.94 -18.25 17.67
C PHE A 221 2.45 -18.09 17.86
N PHE A 222 2.90 -17.58 19.02
CA PHE A 222 4.33 -17.41 19.28
C PHE A 222 5.07 -18.74 19.42
N GLN A 223 4.41 -19.78 19.94
CA GLN A 223 4.97 -21.12 19.98
C GLN A 223 5.16 -21.70 18.57
N GLY A 224 4.22 -21.43 17.66
CA GLY A 224 4.35 -21.82 16.25
C GLY A 224 5.44 -21.04 15.53
N LEU A 225 5.49 -19.73 15.76
CA LEU A 225 6.53 -18.86 15.25
C LEU A 225 7.93 -19.30 15.68
N LYS A 226 8.10 -19.74 16.93
CA LYS A 226 9.37 -20.24 17.46
C LYS A 226 9.96 -21.41 16.67
N GLN A 227 9.14 -22.23 16.03
CA GLN A 227 9.59 -23.33 15.17
C GLN A 227 9.82 -22.93 13.72
N ASN A 228 9.38 -21.74 13.31
CA ASN A 228 9.52 -21.29 11.94
C ASN A 228 10.95 -20.83 11.63
N CYS A 229 11.50 -21.35 10.54
CA CYS A 229 12.83 -21.01 10.03
C CYS A 229 12.82 -20.33 8.65
N SER A 230 11.66 -20.15 8.01
CA SER A 230 11.54 -19.63 6.64
C SER A 230 11.24 -18.13 6.56
N LEU A 231 10.68 -17.54 7.63
CA LEU A 231 10.25 -16.15 7.65
C LEU A 231 11.42 -15.17 7.53
N LYS A 232 11.32 -14.30 6.51
CA LYS A 232 12.25 -13.21 6.21
C LYS A 232 11.66 -11.85 6.57
N GLU A 233 10.35 -11.71 6.57
CA GLU A 233 9.66 -10.48 6.93
C GLU A 233 8.51 -10.80 7.89
N LEU A 234 8.47 -10.08 9.01
CA LEU A 234 7.41 -10.19 10.00
C LEU A 234 6.90 -8.79 10.36
N VAL A 235 5.60 -8.57 10.15
CA VAL A 235 4.90 -7.38 10.62
C VAL A 235 3.86 -7.81 11.65
N LEU A 236 4.01 -7.35 12.89
CA LEU A 236 3.09 -7.61 14.00
C LEU A 236 2.59 -6.29 14.57
N PRO A 237 1.33 -6.22 15.02
CA PRO A 237 0.89 -5.14 15.88
C PRO A 237 1.62 -5.15 17.21
N SER A 238 1.96 -3.97 17.71
CA SER A 238 2.67 -3.80 18.98
C SER A 238 1.93 -4.43 20.16
N HIS A 239 0.60 -4.28 20.21
CA HIS A 239 -0.25 -4.81 21.27
C HIS A 239 -0.20 -6.35 21.34
N LEU A 240 0.06 -7.05 20.23
CA LEU A 240 0.21 -8.51 20.25
C LEU A 240 1.40 -8.94 21.10
N ILE A 241 2.45 -8.11 21.14
CA ILE A 241 3.65 -8.38 21.92
C ILE A 241 3.47 -7.83 23.33
N ALA A 242 2.91 -6.62 23.47
CA ALA A 242 2.71 -5.96 24.76
C ALA A 242 1.75 -6.74 25.68
N GLU A 243 0.64 -7.22 25.14
CA GLU A 243 -0.40 -7.92 25.89
C GLU A 243 -0.17 -9.44 25.95
N ALA A 244 0.86 -9.95 25.27
CA ALA A 244 1.24 -11.36 25.36
C ALA A 244 1.66 -11.74 26.79
N THR A 245 1.39 -12.98 27.17
CA THR A 245 1.87 -13.50 28.45
C THR A 245 3.40 -13.51 28.50
N PRO A 246 4.03 -13.44 29.69
CA PRO A 246 5.49 -13.48 29.80
C PRO A 246 6.13 -14.69 29.10
N ARG A 247 5.43 -15.84 29.08
CA ARG A 247 5.86 -17.05 28.37
C ARG A 247 5.87 -16.85 26.85
N ALA A 248 4.82 -16.25 26.30
CA ALA A 248 4.75 -15.92 24.88
C ALA A 248 5.79 -14.87 24.47
N GLN A 249 5.99 -13.82 25.27
CA GLN A 249 7.03 -12.83 25.05
C GLN A 249 8.44 -13.46 25.08
N ALA A 250 8.71 -14.37 26.03
CA ALA A 250 9.96 -15.10 26.09
C ALA A 250 10.17 -16.00 24.85
N ALA A 251 9.12 -16.71 24.40
CA ALA A 251 9.18 -17.52 23.19
C ALA A 251 9.48 -16.67 21.94
N PHE A 252 8.84 -15.50 21.81
CA PHE A 252 9.09 -14.54 20.75
C PHE A 252 10.53 -14.02 20.78
N THR A 253 11.00 -13.60 21.96
CA THR A 253 12.35 -13.07 22.18
C THR A 253 13.42 -14.13 21.85
N GLU A 254 13.21 -15.38 22.26
CA GLU A 254 14.10 -16.50 21.95
C GLU A 254 14.16 -16.78 20.45
N TRP A 255 13.00 -16.82 19.78
CA TRP A 255 12.93 -16.98 18.33
C TRP A 255 13.64 -15.84 17.61
N LEU A 256 13.35 -14.60 18.01
CA LEU A 256 13.97 -13.42 17.44
C LEU A 256 15.49 -13.44 17.62
N THR A 257 15.99 -13.92 18.75
CA THR A 257 17.44 -14.07 18.98
C THR A 257 18.07 -15.12 18.06
N LYS A 258 17.39 -16.25 17.83
CA LYS A 258 17.93 -17.42 17.10
C LYS A 258 17.63 -17.40 15.60
N SER A 259 16.70 -16.58 15.14
CA SER A 259 16.30 -16.53 13.74
C SER A 259 17.50 -16.17 12.86
N VAL A 260 17.72 -16.96 11.81
CA VAL A 260 18.79 -16.70 10.82
C VAL A 260 18.24 -16.18 9.49
N SER A 261 16.94 -16.30 9.30
CA SER A 261 16.24 -15.93 8.06
C SER A 261 15.57 -14.57 8.15
N LEU A 262 15.18 -14.11 9.35
CA LEU A 262 14.45 -12.86 9.53
C LEU A 262 15.32 -11.66 9.12
N LYS A 263 14.87 -10.92 8.11
CA LYS A 263 15.54 -9.71 7.60
C LYS A 263 14.84 -8.44 8.04
N CYS A 264 13.51 -8.46 8.12
CA CYS A 264 12.71 -7.29 8.44
C CYS A 264 11.71 -7.60 9.56
N LEU A 265 11.76 -6.81 10.63
CA LEU A 265 10.78 -6.84 11.71
C LEU A 265 10.07 -5.48 11.80
N THR A 266 8.75 -5.50 11.74
CA THR A 266 7.92 -4.31 11.97
C THR A 266 6.98 -4.55 13.15
N ALA A 267 7.10 -3.71 14.17
CA ALA A 267 6.15 -3.61 15.28
C ALA A 267 5.26 -2.39 15.05
N ALA A 268 4.07 -2.60 14.49
CA ALA A 268 3.14 -1.52 14.15
C ALA A 268 2.29 -1.13 15.37
N SER A 269 2.49 0.06 15.95
CA SER A 269 1.63 0.52 17.05
C SER A 269 0.32 1.15 16.59
N THR A 270 -0.72 0.98 17.40
CA THR A 270 -1.99 1.70 17.29
C THR A 270 -2.21 2.73 18.39
N GLY A 271 -1.28 2.87 19.35
CA GLY A 271 -1.48 3.75 20.50
C GLY A 271 -0.33 3.81 21.50
N TRP A 272 -0.63 4.37 22.68
CA TRP A 272 0.28 4.74 23.77
C TRP A 272 0.72 3.56 24.65
N GLU A 273 0.83 2.37 24.05
CA GLU A 273 1.07 1.16 24.84
C GLU A 273 2.55 0.94 25.09
N TYR A 274 2.85 0.66 26.35
CA TYR A 274 4.18 0.24 26.77
C TYR A 274 4.44 -1.18 26.27
N VAL A 275 5.01 -1.27 25.07
CA VAL A 275 5.60 -2.52 24.59
C VAL A 275 6.82 -2.81 25.47
N PRO A 276 7.09 -4.07 25.87
CA PRO A 276 8.34 -4.44 26.54
C PRO A 276 9.51 -4.39 25.55
N LEU A 277 9.81 -3.18 25.05
CA LEU A 277 10.79 -2.91 24.01
C LEU A 277 12.15 -3.44 24.43
N LYS A 278 12.54 -3.26 25.69
CA LYS A 278 13.82 -3.76 26.21
C LYS A 278 14.12 -5.22 25.87
N SER A 279 13.13 -6.13 25.99
CA SER A 279 13.33 -7.55 25.67
C SER A 279 13.49 -7.78 24.17
N ILE A 280 12.68 -7.09 23.36
CA ILE A 280 12.73 -7.16 21.90
C ILE A 280 14.06 -6.58 21.40
N LEU A 281 14.40 -5.37 21.82
CA LEU A 281 15.65 -4.68 21.49
C LEU A 281 16.86 -5.50 21.93
N GLY A 282 16.81 -6.14 23.11
CA GLY A 282 17.85 -7.06 23.58
C GLY A 282 18.03 -8.28 22.67
N ALA A 283 16.94 -8.93 22.26
CA ALA A 283 17.00 -10.02 21.29
C ALA A 283 17.51 -9.59 19.91
N MET A 284 17.17 -8.37 19.49
CA MET A 284 17.61 -7.81 18.21
C MET A 284 19.10 -7.50 18.21
N LEU A 285 19.65 -6.97 19.31
CA LEU A 285 21.10 -6.80 19.44
C LEU A 285 21.86 -8.13 19.36
N ALA A 286 21.25 -9.23 19.82
CA ALA A 286 21.82 -10.55 19.70
C ALA A 286 21.62 -11.17 18.30
N ASN A 287 20.60 -10.72 17.55
CA ASN A 287 20.31 -11.21 16.22
C ASN A 287 21.16 -10.48 15.16
N ARG A 288 21.92 -11.24 14.35
CA ARG A 288 22.76 -10.68 13.27
C ARG A 288 22.12 -10.76 11.88
N SER A 289 20.92 -11.31 11.78
CA SER A 289 20.21 -11.51 10.52
C SER A 289 19.27 -10.36 10.15
N VAL A 290 18.69 -9.68 11.15
CA VAL A 290 17.76 -8.56 10.98
C VAL A 290 18.52 -7.34 10.48
N VAL A 291 18.10 -6.83 9.33
CA VAL A 291 18.68 -5.65 8.67
C VAL A 291 17.69 -4.49 8.58
N ALA A 292 16.43 -4.70 8.99
CA ALA A 292 15.44 -3.64 8.97
C ALA A 292 14.50 -3.79 10.16
N VAL A 293 14.33 -2.67 10.86
CA VAL A 293 13.53 -2.58 12.08
C VAL A 293 12.64 -1.37 11.95
N VAL A 294 11.34 -1.58 11.99
CA VAL A 294 10.35 -0.49 11.96
C VAL A 294 9.50 -0.60 13.21
N ILE A 295 9.63 0.36 14.12
CA ILE A 295 8.78 0.46 15.31
C ILE A 295 7.95 1.72 15.10
N ASP A 296 6.66 1.53 14.82
CA ASP A 296 5.73 2.63 14.57
C ASP A 296 5.23 3.18 15.92
N SER A 297 5.41 4.48 16.18
CA SER A 297 4.81 5.22 17.30
C SER A 297 5.02 4.70 18.74
N PRO A 298 6.23 4.27 19.18
CA PRO A 298 6.48 4.08 20.62
C PRO A 298 6.77 5.44 21.29
N GLU A 299 6.18 5.69 22.45
CA GLU A 299 6.82 6.61 23.40
C GLU A 299 8.05 5.88 23.95
N LEU A 300 9.25 6.29 23.53
CA LEU A 300 10.48 5.72 24.04
C LEU A 300 10.82 6.39 25.37
N ASP A 301 10.97 5.61 26.43
CA ASP A 301 11.52 6.12 27.67
C ASP A 301 13.05 6.29 27.54
N GLN A 302 13.69 7.00 28.49
CA GLN A 302 15.13 7.26 28.45
C GLN A 302 15.97 5.97 28.37
N SER A 303 15.48 4.85 28.92
CA SER A 303 16.17 3.58 28.88
C SER A 303 16.07 2.93 27.50
N ASP A 304 14.92 3.06 26.82
CA ASP A 304 14.73 2.60 25.45
C ASP A 304 15.65 3.35 24.47
N VAL A 305 15.85 4.65 24.66
CA VAL A 305 16.80 5.46 23.86
C VAL A 305 18.19 4.85 23.84
N GLU A 306 18.69 4.36 24.98
CA GLU A 306 20.04 3.80 25.06
C GLU A 306 20.17 2.53 24.22
N PHE A 307 19.16 1.66 24.30
CA PHE A 307 19.10 0.43 23.51
C PHE A 307 18.96 0.73 22.02
N VAL A 308 18.09 1.68 21.69
CA VAL A 308 17.87 2.09 20.32
C VAL A 308 19.15 2.70 19.73
N SER A 309 19.84 3.56 20.47
CA SER A 309 21.16 4.11 20.07
C SER A 309 22.18 3.01 19.80
N LYS A 310 22.23 1.98 20.66
CA LYS A 310 23.10 0.82 20.46
C LYS A 310 22.69 -0.02 19.24
N ILE A 311 21.39 -0.13 18.97
CA ILE A 311 20.90 -0.76 17.74
C ILE A 311 21.32 0.05 16.53
N PHE A 312 21.31 1.38 16.57
CA PHE A 312 21.87 2.20 15.48
C PHE A 312 23.37 2.02 15.33
N GLU A 313 24.12 1.82 16.41
CA GLU A 313 25.55 1.54 16.28
C GLU A 313 25.81 0.19 15.60
N GLU A 314 24.94 -0.80 15.83
CA GLU A 314 25.17 -2.19 15.39
C GLU A 314 24.34 -2.63 14.16
N ASN A 315 23.26 -1.92 13.78
CA ASN A 315 22.28 -2.36 12.78
C ASN A 315 21.71 -1.22 11.90
N GLU A 316 21.06 -1.60 10.82
CA GLU A 316 20.24 -0.75 9.93
C GLU A 316 18.81 -0.62 10.51
N GLY A 317 18.37 0.56 10.99
CA GLY A 317 17.08 0.73 11.68
C GLY A 317 16.37 2.09 11.45
N PHE A 318 15.07 2.13 11.77
CA PHE A 318 14.17 3.31 11.73
C PHE A 318 13.78 3.76 13.16
N LEU A 319 13.44 5.04 13.37
CA LEU A 319 13.15 5.62 14.70
C LEU A 319 11.93 6.57 14.72
N ASP A 320 11.24 6.59 15.85
CA ASP A 320 10.32 7.66 16.28
C ASP A 320 10.70 8.11 17.72
N LYS A 321 10.40 9.38 18.05
CA LYS A 321 10.69 10.19 19.25
C LYS A 321 11.41 9.50 20.42
N ALA A 322 12.73 9.65 20.44
CA ALA A 322 13.61 9.44 21.58
C ALA A 322 14.44 10.72 21.86
N ASP A 323 15.19 10.75 22.97
CA ASP A 323 16.14 11.80 23.35
C ASP A 323 16.97 12.27 22.15
N SER A 324 16.58 13.44 21.66
CA SER A 324 16.76 13.84 20.27
C SER A 324 18.23 14.06 19.91
N ASP A 325 19.03 14.54 20.86
CA ASP A 325 20.46 14.77 20.66
C ASP A 325 21.26 13.48 20.58
N ARG A 326 20.91 12.47 21.39
CA ARG A 326 21.62 11.18 21.38
C ARG A 326 21.29 10.39 20.12
N CYS A 327 20.02 10.39 19.71
CA CYS A 327 19.60 9.77 18.45
C CYS A 327 20.25 10.44 17.24
N LEU A 328 20.33 11.78 17.22
CA LEU A 328 21.02 12.51 16.17
C LEU A 328 22.52 12.14 16.12
N LYS A 329 23.20 12.09 17.26
CA LYS A 329 24.61 11.67 17.34
C LYS A 329 24.81 10.22 16.89
N ALA A 330 23.93 9.31 17.29
CA ALA A 330 23.98 7.92 16.88
C ALA A 330 23.77 7.78 15.36
N LEU A 331 22.79 8.48 14.79
CA LEU A 331 22.57 8.53 13.34
C LEU A 331 23.78 9.12 12.60
N ILE A 332 24.39 10.17 13.14
CA ILE A 332 25.61 10.78 12.61
C ILE A 332 26.83 9.85 12.79
N ALA A 333 26.89 8.99 13.79
CA ALA A 333 27.97 8.02 13.96
C ALA A 333 27.77 6.75 13.13
N ASN A 334 26.52 6.43 12.78
CA ASN A 334 26.17 5.26 12.01
C ASN A 334 26.80 5.32 10.60
N HIS A 335 27.32 4.18 10.18
CA HIS A 335 28.00 3.96 8.91
C HIS A 335 27.40 2.79 8.13
N THR A 336 26.26 2.26 8.55
CA THR A 336 25.59 1.12 7.90
C THR A 336 24.24 1.51 7.28
N LEU A 337 23.58 2.51 7.85
CA LEU A 337 22.23 2.90 7.52
C LEU A 337 22.17 3.57 6.15
N GLU A 338 21.37 2.97 5.27
CA GLU A 338 21.15 3.51 3.93
C GLU A 338 19.93 4.42 3.83
N GLU A 339 18.86 4.12 4.57
CA GLU A 339 17.64 4.91 4.58
C GLU A 339 17.12 5.10 6.00
N VAL A 340 16.67 6.32 6.32
CA VAL A 340 15.97 6.63 7.56
C VAL A 340 14.70 7.39 7.23
N ALA A 341 13.65 7.18 8.01
CA ALA A 341 12.45 7.98 7.98
C ALA A 341 12.12 8.42 9.40
N LEU A 342 11.70 9.67 9.56
CA LEU A 342 11.65 10.37 10.84
C LEU A 342 10.49 11.36 10.84
N PRO A 343 9.66 11.42 11.89
CA PRO A 343 8.65 12.46 12.04
C PRO A 343 9.29 13.85 12.09
N ILE A 344 8.67 14.84 11.45
CA ILE A 344 9.20 16.21 11.39
C ILE A 344 9.39 16.84 12.78
N ASP A 345 8.60 16.40 13.76
CA ASP A 345 8.62 16.88 15.13
C ASP A 345 9.48 16.02 16.08
N VAL A 346 10.27 15.08 15.52
CA VAL A 346 11.29 14.34 16.29
C VAL A 346 12.40 15.29 16.78
N TRP A 347 12.67 16.35 16.02
CA TRP A 347 13.77 17.28 16.21
C TRP A 347 13.34 18.73 16.05
N ASP A 348 14.02 19.61 16.78
CA ASP A 348 13.91 21.04 16.54
C ASP A 348 14.66 21.48 15.27
N GLU A 349 14.56 22.76 14.93
CA GLU A 349 15.24 23.34 13.77
C GLU A 349 16.77 23.16 13.81
N GLY A 350 17.37 23.30 14.99
CA GLY A 350 18.82 23.21 15.15
C GLY A 350 19.32 21.78 14.92
N GLN A 351 18.59 20.80 15.44
CA GLN A 351 18.90 19.38 15.29
C GLN A 351 18.74 18.91 13.84
N TRP A 352 17.66 19.31 13.16
CA TRP A 352 17.53 19.04 11.72
C TRP A 352 18.64 19.68 10.90
N LYS A 353 19.01 20.93 11.22
CA LYS A 353 20.11 21.61 10.54
C LYS A 353 21.43 20.87 10.73
N GLN A 354 21.73 20.42 11.95
CA GLN A 354 22.92 19.59 12.22
C GLN A 354 22.94 18.31 11.38
N LEU A 355 21.81 17.60 11.26
CA LEU A 355 21.75 16.43 10.37
C LEU A 355 22.06 16.84 8.93
N PHE A 356 21.43 17.91 8.44
CA PHE A 356 21.59 18.35 7.05
C PHE A 356 23.01 18.85 6.75
N GLU A 357 23.76 19.36 7.72
CA GLU A 357 25.17 19.73 7.54
C GLU A 357 26.06 18.50 7.35
N VAL A 358 25.73 17.39 8.00
CA VAL A 358 26.51 16.14 7.91
C VAL A 358 26.07 15.26 6.74
N LEU A 359 24.80 15.33 6.33
CA LEU A 359 24.20 14.43 5.35
C LEU A 359 24.94 14.38 3.98
N PRO A 360 25.46 15.49 3.41
CA PRO A 360 26.23 15.43 2.17
C PRO A 360 27.50 14.57 2.29
N THR A 361 28.14 14.57 3.47
CA THR A 361 29.38 13.80 3.73
C THR A 361 29.14 12.31 3.99
N LYS A 362 27.88 11.91 4.22
CA LYS A 362 27.50 10.53 4.50
C LYS A 362 27.29 9.73 3.22
N GLU A 363 28.28 8.94 2.81
CA GLU A 363 28.16 8.08 1.62
C GLU A 363 27.09 7.00 1.76
N ASN A 364 26.94 6.46 2.97
CA ASN A 364 26.06 5.31 3.21
C ASN A 364 24.60 5.73 3.31
N LEU A 365 24.29 6.85 3.96
CA LEU A 365 22.93 7.35 4.13
C LEU A 365 22.42 8.00 2.85
N LYS A 366 21.72 7.21 2.02
CA LYS A 366 21.19 7.56 0.70
C LYS A 366 19.87 8.32 0.76
N LYS A 367 19.09 8.16 1.84
CA LYS A 367 17.75 8.75 1.93
C LYS A 367 17.31 9.05 3.37
N VAL A 368 16.79 10.26 3.59
CA VAL A 368 16.12 10.69 4.82
C VAL A 368 14.69 11.09 4.45
N THR A 369 13.69 10.40 4.95
CA THR A 369 12.28 10.78 4.75
C THR A 369 11.76 11.51 5.97
N ILE A 370 11.38 12.77 5.80
CA ILE A 370 10.79 13.59 6.86
C ILE A 370 9.27 13.45 6.76
N GLU A 371 8.67 12.79 7.74
CA GLU A 371 7.24 12.55 7.82
C GLU A 371 6.55 13.69 8.56
N ALA A 372 5.88 14.58 7.82
CA ALA A 372 5.07 15.63 8.42
C ALA A 372 3.63 15.13 8.63
N LEU A 373 3.48 14.02 9.36
CA LEU A 373 2.19 13.37 9.66
C LEU A 373 1.39 14.10 10.76
N CYS A 374 2.03 14.96 11.55
CA CYS A 374 1.45 15.59 12.72
C CYS A 374 1.08 17.07 12.51
N ARG A 375 0.31 17.64 13.46
CA ARG A 375 0.12 19.09 13.65
C ARG A 375 1.42 19.79 14.11
N ALA A 376 2.53 19.41 13.51
CA ALA A 376 3.86 19.87 13.83
C ALA A 376 3.98 21.40 13.65
N PRO A 377 5.00 22.03 14.25
CA PRO A 377 5.13 23.48 14.24
C PRO A 377 5.19 24.02 12.81
N ARG A 378 4.17 24.79 12.43
CA ARG A 378 3.93 25.34 11.07
C ARG A 378 5.14 26.03 10.45
N PHE A 379 5.98 26.61 11.29
CA PHE A 379 7.17 27.35 10.89
C PHE A 379 8.35 26.45 10.47
N LEU A 380 8.35 25.18 10.87
CA LEU A 380 9.52 24.33 10.72
C LEU A 380 9.75 23.96 9.25
N VAL A 381 8.70 23.64 8.47
CA VAL A 381 8.85 23.23 7.06
C VAL A 381 9.64 24.24 6.23
N HIS A 382 9.30 25.53 6.29
CA HIS A 382 10.03 26.57 5.55
C HIS A 382 11.50 26.65 5.99
N LYS A 383 11.76 26.54 7.29
CA LYS A 383 13.11 26.55 7.86
C LYS A 383 13.91 25.33 7.40
N LEU A 384 13.30 24.15 7.36
CA LEU A 384 13.92 22.94 6.81
C LEU A 384 14.21 23.08 5.32
N CYS A 385 13.28 23.58 4.51
CA CYS A 385 13.53 23.84 3.08
C CYS A 385 14.67 24.82 2.87
N THR A 386 14.79 25.84 3.74
CA THR A 386 15.90 26.80 3.71
C THR A 386 17.21 26.11 4.08
N ALA A 387 17.23 25.36 5.19
CA ALA A 387 18.41 24.64 5.67
C ALA A 387 18.90 23.60 4.64
N LEU A 388 18.01 22.83 4.02
CA LEU A 388 18.37 21.87 2.96
C LEU A 388 19.05 22.55 1.77
N LYS A 389 18.55 23.73 1.37
CA LYS A 389 19.14 24.50 0.28
C LYS A 389 20.50 25.07 0.67
N GLU A 390 20.66 25.50 1.92
CA GLU A 390 21.92 26.04 2.44
C GLU A 390 23.01 24.96 2.57
N THR A 391 22.65 23.74 2.98
CA THR A 391 23.60 22.65 3.19
C THR A 391 23.83 21.78 1.96
N GLY A 392 22.98 21.87 0.93
CA GLY A 392 23.03 21.02 -0.25
C GLY A 392 22.66 19.56 0.03
N ALA A 393 21.94 19.31 1.13
CA ALA A 393 21.48 17.98 1.53
C ALA A 393 20.17 17.59 0.86
N ASP A 394 19.65 18.42 -0.03
CA ASP A 394 18.32 18.25 -0.60
C ASP A 394 18.21 16.92 -1.36
N ASP A 395 19.28 16.42 -1.99
CA ASP A 395 19.32 15.20 -2.83
C ASP A 395 18.98 13.91 -2.08
N LYS A 396 19.30 13.88 -0.78
CA LYS A 396 19.06 12.78 0.13
C LYS A 396 17.77 12.96 0.93
N VAL A 397 17.18 14.15 1.00
CA VAL A 397 16.00 14.39 1.83
C VAL A 397 14.69 14.35 1.01
N CYS A 398 13.76 13.50 1.43
CA CYS A 398 12.41 13.41 0.91
C CYS A 398 11.43 13.92 1.97
N PHE A 399 10.49 14.80 1.59
CA PHE A 399 9.37 15.12 2.48
C PHE A 399 8.18 14.22 2.16
N SER A 400 7.70 13.50 3.17
CA SER A 400 6.36 12.92 3.17
C SER A 400 5.45 13.90 3.92
N ALA A 401 5.04 14.97 3.25
CA ALA A 401 4.35 16.08 3.91
C ALA A 401 2.82 15.91 3.86
N PHE A 402 2.13 16.09 4.99
CA PHE A 402 0.69 16.38 4.99
C PHE A 402 0.50 17.86 5.28
N PHE A 403 0.40 18.65 4.22
CA PHE A 403 0.06 20.06 4.35
C PHE A 403 -1.43 20.17 4.66
N THR A 404 -1.81 20.42 5.91
CA THR A 404 -3.21 20.71 6.27
C THR A 404 -3.50 22.20 6.18
N GLU A 405 -4.76 22.60 5.95
CA GLU A 405 -5.22 24.01 5.87
C GLU A 405 -4.65 24.91 6.97
N LYS A 406 -4.47 24.36 8.18
CA LYS A 406 -3.96 25.11 9.33
C LYS A 406 -2.48 25.47 9.21
N VAL A 407 -1.72 24.92 8.26
CA VAL A 407 -0.24 24.99 8.23
C VAL A 407 0.29 26.22 7.49
N PHE A 408 -0.41 26.76 6.48
CA PHE A 408 0.11 27.88 5.68
C PHE A 408 -0.75 29.13 5.76
N ASP A 409 -0.11 30.26 6.07
CA ASP A 409 -0.57 31.54 5.56
C ASP A 409 -0.18 31.69 4.08
N GLU A 410 -0.77 32.69 3.41
CA GLU A 410 -0.62 32.89 1.97
C GLU A 410 0.83 33.06 1.53
N ARG A 411 1.61 33.80 2.34
CA ARG A 411 3.01 34.09 2.06
C ARG A 411 3.87 32.82 2.15
N ASN A 412 3.62 31.98 3.14
CA ASN A 412 4.37 30.74 3.34
C ASN A 412 4.02 29.67 2.29
N ALA A 413 2.75 29.58 1.86
CA ALA A 413 2.35 28.70 0.77
C ALA A 413 3.06 29.05 -0.54
N CYS A 414 3.08 30.33 -0.93
CA CYS A 414 3.78 30.78 -2.14
C CYS A 414 5.28 30.46 -2.10
N LYS A 415 5.94 30.63 -0.94
CA LYS A 415 7.35 30.24 -0.78
C LYS A 415 7.56 28.74 -0.91
N ALA A 416 6.70 27.93 -0.29
CA ALA A 416 6.77 26.47 -0.37
C ALA A 416 6.55 25.98 -1.82
N PHE A 417 5.59 26.56 -2.55
CA PHE A 417 5.36 26.19 -3.96
C PHE A 417 6.42 26.74 -4.91
N SER A 418 7.03 27.89 -4.60
CA SER A 418 8.23 28.35 -5.31
C SER A 418 9.41 27.40 -5.09
N PHE A 419 9.59 26.90 -3.87
CA PHE A 419 10.58 25.87 -3.58
C PHE A 419 10.28 24.58 -4.34
N LEU A 420 9.01 24.15 -4.37
CA LEU A 420 8.55 22.99 -5.16
C LEU A 420 8.98 23.12 -6.63
N GLY A 421 8.84 24.28 -7.26
CA GLY A 421 9.27 24.47 -8.65
C GLY A 421 10.80 24.45 -8.84
N ALA A 422 11.57 24.80 -7.80
CA ALA A 422 13.02 24.97 -7.88
C ALA A 422 13.83 23.75 -7.38
N THR A 423 13.27 22.92 -6.50
CA THR A 423 13.95 21.76 -5.94
C THR A 423 14.18 20.67 -7.00
N HIS A 424 15.31 19.98 -6.90
CA HIS A 424 15.69 18.86 -7.75
C HIS A 424 15.60 17.51 -7.05
N THR A 425 14.99 17.47 -5.86
CA THR A 425 15.20 16.36 -4.95
C THR A 425 13.93 15.87 -4.29
N LEU A 426 12.91 16.73 -4.19
CA LEU A 426 11.58 16.34 -3.74
C LEU A 426 10.96 15.33 -4.73
N LYS A 427 10.78 14.09 -4.28
CA LYS A 427 10.21 12.98 -5.08
C LYS A 427 8.71 12.81 -4.88
N THR A 428 8.19 13.13 -3.71
CA THR A 428 6.78 12.96 -3.36
C THR A 428 6.23 14.24 -2.77
N LEU A 429 5.05 14.66 -3.24
CA LEU A 429 4.28 15.76 -2.69
C LEU A 429 2.95 15.19 -2.21
N ALA A 430 2.63 15.37 -0.94
CA ALA A 430 1.28 15.17 -0.43
C ALA A 430 0.73 16.50 0.12
N LEU A 431 -0.52 16.81 -0.22
CA LEU A 431 -1.18 18.07 0.08
C LEU A 431 -2.60 17.75 0.53
N SER A 432 -3.01 18.21 1.72
CA SER A 432 -4.37 18.09 2.23
C SER A 432 -4.97 19.48 2.47
N ALA A 433 -5.62 20.04 1.46
CA ALA A 433 -6.04 21.43 1.49
C ALA A 433 -7.56 21.54 1.62
N SER A 434 -8.03 22.60 2.30
CA SER A 434 -9.41 23.03 2.14
C SER A 434 -9.61 23.62 0.75
N VAL A 435 -10.87 23.66 0.30
CA VAL A 435 -11.21 24.26 -0.99
C VAL A 435 -10.90 25.75 -1.03
N ASP A 436 -11.10 26.46 0.07
CA ASP A 436 -10.79 27.88 0.15
C ASP A 436 -9.30 28.13 -0.11
N MET A 437 -8.42 27.33 0.49
CA MET A 437 -6.98 27.43 0.25
C MET A 437 -6.68 27.30 -1.26
N LEU A 438 -7.20 26.27 -1.92
CA LEU A 438 -6.89 26.03 -3.32
C LEU A 438 -7.52 27.04 -4.29
N LEU A 439 -8.61 27.73 -3.90
CA LEU A 439 -9.27 28.73 -4.74
C LEU A 439 -8.70 30.14 -4.62
N PHE A 440 -8.22 30.56 -3.44
CA PHE A 440 -7.84 31.95 -3.16
C PHE A 440 -6.38 32.32 -3.49
N GLY A 441 -5.82 31.81 -4.59
CA GLY A 441 -4.58 32.35 -5.18
C GLY A 441 -3.35 31.45 -5.16
N PHE A 442 -3.36 30.29 -4.49
CA PHE A 442 -2.22 29.36 -4.53
C PHE A 442 -2.19 28.47 -5.76
N GLN A 443 -3.33 28.28 -6.41
CA GLN A 443 -3.45 27.35 -7.54
C GLN A 443 -2.38 27.62 -8.60
N GLU A 444 -2.17 28.87 -8.98
CA GLU A 444 -1.19 29.21 -10.01
C GLU A 444 0.24 28.86 -9.56
N SER A 445 0.61 29.23 -8.34
CA SER A 445 1.92 28.91 -7.76
C SER A 445 2.15 27.39 -7.64
N LEU A 446 1.15 26.64 -7.18
CA LEU A 446 1.20 25.18 -7.09
C LEU A 446 1.35 24.54 -8.47
N MET A 447 0.51 24.91 -9.44
CA MET A 447 0.55 24.33 -10.79
C MET A 447 1.84 24.68 -11.51
N ASN A 448 2.33 25.93 -11.37
CA ASN A 448 3.62 26.34 -11.89
C ASN A 448 4.77 25.57 -11.22
N GLY A 449 4.69 25.35 -9.91
CA GLY A 449 5.64 24.52 -9.17
C GLY A 449 5.66 23.07 -9.69
N LEU A 450 4.50 22.45 -9.83
CA LEU A 450 4.35 21.08 -10.35
C LEU A 450 4.85 20.93 -11.78
N ALA A 451 4.54 21.89 -12.66
CA ALA A 451 4.95 21.85 -14.06
C ALA A 451 6.46 22.07 -14.26
N ARG A 452 7.09 22.87 -13.39
CA ARG A 452 8.54 23.17 -13.46
C ARG A 452 9.39 22.12 -12.76
N ASN A 453 8.84 21.45 -11.75
CA ASN A 453 9.60 20.49 -10.96
C ASN A 453 10.06 19.29 -11.82
N ARG A 454 11.35 18.97 -11.73
CA ARG A 454 11.99 17.89 -12.50
C ARG A 454 12.26 16.61 -11.72
N SER A 455 12.04 16.61 -10.40
CA SER A 455 12.33 15.50 -9.49
C SER A 455 11.09 14.76 -9.00
N LEU A 456 9.93 15.42 -9.05
CA LEU A 456 8.69 14.97 -8.46
C LEU A 456 8.12 13.80 -9.26
N ARG A 457 7.97 12.66 -8.58
CA ARG A 457 7.47 11.40 -9.12
C ARG A 457 6.04 11.12 -8.67
N GLU A 458 5.64 11.60 -7.51
CA GLU A 458 4.34 11.32 -6.92
C GLU A 458 3.68 12.60 -6.40
N VAL A 459 2.40 12.78 -6.73
CA VAL A 459 1.56 13.89 -6.28
C VAL A 459 0.30 13.32 -5.65
N ARG A 460 0.05 13.62 -4.38
CA ARG A 460 -1.17 13.30 -3.65
C ARG A 460 -1.86 14.59 -3.22
N ILE A 461 -3.09 14.78 -3.62
CA ILE A 461 -3.90 15.96 -3.28
C ILE A 461 -5.20 15.47 -2.67
N GLU A 462 -5.42 15.81 -1.41
CA GLU A 462 -6.66 15.58 -0.67
C GLU A 462 -7.34 16.93 -0.46
N VAL A 463 -8.63 16.98 -0.75
CA VAL A 463 -9.41 18.22 -0.75
C VAL A 463 -10.54 18.07 0.24
N GLU A 464 -10.41 18.73 1.39
CA GLU A 464 -11.42 18.70 2.44
C GLU A 464 -12.61 19.61 2.05
N ARG A 465 -13.82 19.04 2.10
CA ARG A 465 -15.11 19.77 2.01
C ARG A 465 -15.26 20.71 0.80
N ALA A 466 -15.32 20.17 -0.42
CA ALA A 466 -15.62 21.01 -1.59
C ALA A 466 -17.09 21.43 -1.66
N THR A 467 -17.34 22.71 -1.40
CA THR A 467 -18.67 23.35 -1.48
C THR A 467 -18.91 24.08 -2.79
N THR A 468 -17.87 24.34 -3.60
CA THR A 468 -17.93 25.16 -4.83
C THR A 468 -17.32 24.46 -6.05
N ASP A 469 -17.43 25.09 -7.23
CA ASP A 469 -16.96 24.56 -8.52
C ASP A 469 -15.42 24.42 -8.56
N PHE A 470 -14.97 23.21 -8.24
CA PHE A 470 -13.57 22.81 -8.24
C PHE A 470 -13.07 22.37 -9.65
N SER A 471 -13.86 22.60 -10.70
CA SER A 471 -13.52 22.16 -12.05
C SER A 471 -12.32 22.91 -12.64
N THR A 472 -12.13 24.19 -12.29
CA THR A 472 -10.98 24.98 -12.76
C THR A 472 -9.68 24.46 -12.17
N PHE A 473 -9.65 24.17 -10.87
CA PHE A 473 -8.50 23.55 -10.20
C PHE A 473 -8.12 22.23 -10.84
N THR A 474 -9.08 21.33 -10.98
CA THR A 474 -8.83 19.98 -11.52
C THR A 474 -8.41 20.00 -12.98
N LYS A 475 -8.88 20.96 -13.78
CA LYS A 475 -8.39 21.17 -15.15
C LYS A 475 -6.92 21.58 -15.16
N HIS A 476 -6.54 22.60 -14.39
CA HIS A 476 -5.14 23.05 -14.35
C HIS A 476 -4.23 21.98 -13.76
N LEU A 477 -4.70 21.19 -12.79
CA LEU A 477 -3.98 20.03 -12.27
C LEU A 477 -3.73 18.98 -13.35
N ALA A 478 -4.76 18.63 -14.12
CA ALA A 478 -4.61 17.70 -15.24
C ALA A 478 -3.64 18.23 -16.32
N ASP A 479 -3.70 19.53 -16.63
CA ASP A 479 -2.76 20.18 -17.55
C ASP A 479 -1.33 20.12 -17.03
N ALA A 480 -1.09 20.49 -15.75
CA ALA A 480 0.22 20.43 -15.12
C ALA A 480 0.80 19.01 -15.08
N ILE A 481 -0.01 18.00 -14.76
CA ILE A 481 0.38 16.58 -14.79
C ILE A 481 0.72 16.15 -16.21
N SER A 482 -0.10 16.53 -17.19
CA SER A 482 0.13 16.14 -18.59
C SER A 482 1.41 16.75 -19.17
N ALA A 483 1.75 17.98 -18.76
CA ALA A 483 2.96 18.68 -19.16
C ALA A 483 4.22 18.15 -18.44
N SER A 484 4.06 17.56 -17.25
CA SER A 484 5.18 17.00 -16.50
C SER A 484 5.71 15.73 -17.15
N LYS A 485 7.04 15.68 -17.32
CA LYS A 485 7.77 14.49 -17.78
C LYS A 485 8.28 13.62 -16.63
N ASN A 486 7.97 13.97 -15.38
CA ASN A 486 8.54 13.31 -14.21
C ASN A 486 7.49 12.71 -13.29
N ILE A 487 6.30 13.31 -13.23
CA ILE A 487 5.20 12.80 -12.42
C ILE A 487 4.76 11.45 -13.01
N SER A 488 4.81 10.44 -12.15
CA SER A 488 4.50 9.05 -12.45
C SER A 488 3.31 8.52 -11.67
N ARG A 489 2.94 9.16 -10.55
CA ARG A 489 1.82 8.75 -9.72
C ARG A 489 1.02 9.96 -9.29
N VAL A 490 -0.30 9.88 -9.45
CA VAL A 490 -1.23 10.91 -9.01
C VAL A 490 -2.31 10.27 -8.16
N TYR A 491 -2.57 10.86 -7.00
CA TYR A 491 -3.70 10.56 -6.14
C TYR A 491 -4.49 11.85 -5.93
N LEU A 492 -5.77 11.86 -6.28
CA LEU A 492 -6.66 13.00 -6.05
C LEU A 492 -7.87 12.52 -5.26
N SER A 493 -7.98 12.94 -4.01
CA SER A 493 -9.13 12.67 -3.14
C SER A 493 -9.95 13.95 -3.03
N ALA A 494 -11.06 14.04 -3.74
CA ALA A 494 -11.92 15.23 -3.80
C ALA A 494 -13.41 14.85 -3.93
N THR A 495 -14.31 15.79 -4.18
CA THR A 495 -15.71 15.45 -4.46
C THR A 495 -15.85 14.67 -5.78
N ASP A 496 -16.90 13.84 -5.90
CA ASP A 496 -17.20 13.08 -7.12
C ASP A 496 -17.30 13.98 -8.37
N SER A 497 -17.78 15.23 -8.24
CA SER A 497 -17.78 16.19 -9.35
C SER A 497 -16.38 16.63 -9.76
N ALA A 498 -15.52 16.93 -8.80
CA ALA A 498 -14.13 17.33 -9.01
C ALA A 498 -13.31 16.22 -9.67
N GLU A 499 -13.35 15.00 -9.12
CA GLU A 499 -12.61 13.87 -9.66
C GLU A 499 -13.07 13.50 -11.07
N ARG A 500 -14.37 13.59 -11.37
CA ARG A 500 -14.88 13.43 -12.73
C ARG A 500 -14.37 14.51 -13.68
N ALA A 501 -14.32 15.77 -13.25
CA ALA A 501 -13.76 16.85 -14.06
C ALA A 501 -12.27 16.63 -14.34
N PHE A 502 -11.51 16.21 -13.32
CA PHE A 502 -10.10 15.84 -13.42
C PHE A 502 -9.88 14.73 -14.47
N TYR A 503 -10.53 13.58 -14.30
CA TYR A 503 -10.35 12.49 -15.26
C TYR A 503 -10.86 12.85 -16.65
N ARG A 504 -11.94 13.65 -16.78
CA ARG A 504 -12.48 14.02 -18.09
C ARG A 504 -11.41 14.77 -18.86
N LYS A 505 -10.82 15.78 -18.23
CA LYS A 505 -9.72 16.56 -18.80
C LYS A 505 -8.50 15.68 -19.04
N LEU A 506 -8.05 14.92 -18.04
CA LEU A 506 -6.88 14.06 -18.17
C LEU A 506 -7.00 13.06 -19.33
N SER A 507 -8.18 12.44 -19.51
CA SER A 507 -8.44 11.50 -20.61
C SER A 507 -8.29 12.12 -22.00
N THR A 508 -8.39 13.44 -22.14
CA THR A 508 -8.20 14.14 -23.42
C THR A 508 -6.73 14.39 -23.74
N VAL A 509 -5.86 14.46 -22.73
CA VAL A 509 -4.44 14.86 -22.87
C VAL A 509 -3.44 13.74 -22.55
N ILE A 510 -3.88 12.64 -21.91
CA ILE A 510 -2.97 11.62 -21.39
C ILE A 510 -2.35 10.71 -22.45
N ALA A 511 -2.91 10.63 -23.67
CA ALA A 511 -2.48 9.66 -24.68
C ALA A 511 -0.99 9.74 -25.01
N ASP A 512 -0.45 10.97 -25.01
CA ASP A 512 0.95 11.30 -25.30
C ASP A 512 1.83 11.35 -24.04
N ASN A 513 1.26 11.08 -22.87
CA ASN A 513 2.01 10.98 -21.62
C ASN A 513 2.53 9.55 -21.44
N TYR A 514 3.85 9.40 -21.36
CA TYR A 514 4.53 8.11 -21.17
C TYR A 514 5.10 7.92 -19.76
N THR A 515 4.93 8.91 -18.88
CA THR A 515 5.58 8.93 -17.57
C THR A 515 4.61 8.57 -16.46
N LEU A 516 3.31 8.81 -16.65
CA LEU A 516 2.26 8.51 -15.69
C LEU A 516 1.98 7.01 -15.66
N LEU A 517 2.24 6.39 -14.51
CA LEU A 517 2.14 4.96 -14.22
C LEU A 517 0.90 4.63 -13.37
N SER A 518 0.38 5.60 -12.62
CA SER A 518 -0.77 5.38 -11.74
C SER A 518 -1.57 6.67 -11.55
N VAL A 519 -2.90 6.55 -11.60
CA VAL A 519 -3.86 7.60 -11.23
C VAL A 519 -4.91 6.97 -10.35
N SER A 520 -5.17 7.57 -9.20
CA SER A 520 -6.23 7.15 -8.28
C SER A 520 -7.08 8.34 -7.89
N ALA A 521 -8.39 8.13 -7.87
CA ALA A 521 -9.36 9.11 -7.39
C ALA A 521 -10.56 8.34 -6.81
N PRO A 522 -10.61 8.19 -5.47
CA PRO A 522 -11.41 7.16 -4.81
C PRO A 522 -12.92 7.47 -4.78
N TYR A 523 -13.33 8.73 -4.97
CA TYR A 523 -14.74 9.12 -4.88
C TYR A 523 -15.45 9.15 -6.24
N CYS A 524 -14.73 9.01 -7.34
CA CYS A 524 -15.27 9.04 -8.69
C CYS A 524 -16.17 7.81 -8.95
N THR A 525 -17.45 8.05 -9.09
CA THR A 525 -18.45 7.00 -9.35
C THR A 525 -18.34 6.43 -10.76
N TYR A 526 -18.09 5.12 -10.85
CA TYR A 526 -17.77 4.40 -12.09
C TYR A 526 -18.89 4.46 -13.16
N SER A 527 -20.16 4.37 -12.75
CA SER A 527 -21.29 4.08 -13.65
C SER A 527 -21.52 5.12 -14.76
N LYS A 528 -21.23 6.41 -14.51
CA LYS A 528 -21.47 7.49 -15.48
C LYS A 528 -20.23 7.89 -16.28
N PHE A 529 -19.06 7.38 -15.92
CA PHE A 529 -17.78 7.94 -16.38
C PHE A 529 -16.77 6.90 -16.88
N LYS A 530 -17.19 5.64 -16.94
CA LYS A 530 -16.47 4.47 -17.44
C LYS A 530 -15.50 4.75 -18.59
N LYS A 531 -15.93 5.39 -19.69
CA LYS A 531 -15.10 5.59 -20.90
C LYS A 531 -13.82 6.39 -20.66
N CYS A 532 -13.93 7.55 -20.02
CA CYS A 532 -12.79 8.44 -19.81
C CYS A 532 -11.83 7.87 -18.77
N TRP A 533 -12.39 7.25 -17.73
CA TRP A 533 -11.64 6.56 -16.69
C TRP A 533 -10.82 5.39 -17.25
N PHE A 534 -11.43 4.50 -18.06
CA PHE A 534 -10.71 3.42 -18.75
C PHE A 534 -9.62 3.95 -19.67
N LYS A 535 -9.85 5.08 -20.37
CA LYS A 535 -8.84 5.67 -21.23
C LYS A 535 -7.59 6.10 -20.45
N VAL A 536 -7.76 6.77 -19.30
CA VAL A 536 -6.63 7.13 -18.42
C VAL A 536 -5.93 5.88 -17.93
N TRP A 537 -6.71 4.90 -17.49
CA TRP A 537 -6.17 3.69 -16.89
C TRP A 537 -5.43 2.79 -17.88
N ASP A 538 -5.99 2.54 -19.06
CA ASP A 538 -5.34 1.83 -20.17
C ASP A 538 -4.01 2.50 -20.55
N THR A 539 -3.98 3.83 -20.53
CA THR A 539 -2.76 4.61 -20.78
C THR A 539 -1.71 4.39 -19.68
N THR A 540 -2.09 4.46 -18.41
CA THR A 540 -1.17 4.18 -17.29
C THR A 540 -0.68 2.74 -17.31
N ARG A 541 -1.54 1.77 -17.68
CA ARG A 541 -1.16 0.37 -17.81
C ARG A 541 -0.16 0.16 -18.95
N ARG A 542 -0.39 0.76 -20.12
CA ARG A 542 0.57 0.76 -21.24
C ARG A 542 1.93 1.26 -20.76
N ASN A 543 1.96 2.39 -20.06
CA ASN A 543 3.21 2.99 -19.58
C ASN A 543 3.92 2.07 -18.56
N CYS A 544 3.18 1.44 -17.64
CA CYS A 544 3.73 0.41 -16.74
C CYS A 544 4.32 -0.78 -17.51
N GLY A 545 3.62 -1.31 -18.51
CA GLY A 545 4.13 -2.41 -19.35
C GLY A 545 5.40 -2.02 -20.11
N LEU A 546 5.47 -0.81 -20.66
CA LEU A 546 6.68 -0.28 -21.29
C LEU A 546 7.85 -0.18 -20.30
N LEU A 547 7.61 0.32 -19.09
CA LEU A 547 8.64 0.41 -18.05
C LEU A 547 9.15 -0.96 -17.61
N THR A 548 8.26 -1.94 -17.41
CA THR A 548 8.63 -3.32 -17.08
C THR A 548 9.48 -3.92 -18.20
N ASN A 549 9.04 -3.82 -19.46
CA ASN A 549 9.80 -4.31 -20.60
C ASN A 549 11.19 -3.67 -20.71
N ALA A 550 11.29 -2.35 -20.46
CA ALA A 550 12.57 -1.65 -20.48
C ALA A 550 13.49 -2.11 -19.33
N ALA A 551 12.94 -2.33 -18.13
CA ALA A 551 13.69 -2.85 -17.00
C ALA A 551 14.20 -4.27 -17.25
N ASP A 552 13.38 -5.14 -17.84
CA ASP A 552 13.76 -6.51 -18.18
C ASP A 552 14.85 -6.53 -19.27
N PHE A 553 14.70 -5.69 -20.31
CA PHE A 553 15.75 -5.51 -21.31
C PHE A 553 17.07 -5.05 -20.70
N ALA A 554 17.04 -4.05 -19.81
CA ALA A 554 18.23 -3.54 -19.12
C ALA A 554 18.90 -4.58 -18.22
N ARG A 555 18.13 -5.54 -17.69
CA ARG A 555 18.66 -6.69 -16.92
C ARG A 555 19.24 -7.80 -17.80
N GLY A 556 19.20 -7.66 -19.12
CA GLY A 556 19.67 -8.67 -20.06
C GLY A 556 18.71 -9.86 -20.19
N ALA A 557 17.45 -9.72 -19.77
CA ALA A 557 16.41 -10.69 -20.08
C ALA A 557 16.15 -10.61 -21.59
N ARG A 558 16.94 -11.35 -22.38
CA ARG A 558 16.65 -11.56 -23.79
C ARG A 558 15.39 -12.39 -23.85
N ARG A 559 14.32 -11.82 -24.40
CA ARG A 559 13.25 -12.66 -24.94
C ARG A 559 13.91 -13.39 -26.11
N ASP A 560 14.19 -14.68 -25.94
CA ASP A 560 14.58 -15.55 -27.04
C ASP A 560 13.42 -15.56 -28.04
N ARG A 561 13.43 -14.59 -28.94
CA ARG A 561 12.50 -14.49 -30.07
C ARG A 561 12.97 -15.31 -31.27
N ASP A 562 14.11 -15.98 -31.14
CA ASP A 562 14.69 -16.82 -32.19
C ASP A 562 14.18 -18.27 -32.13
N SER A 563 12.92 -18.53 -31.72
CA SER A 563 12.28 -19.80 -32.10
C SER A 563 11.76 -19.64 -33.54
N PRO A 564 12.39 -20.26 -34.54
CA PRO A 564 11.99 -20.13 -35.93
C PRO A 564 10.92 -21.20 -36.21
N ASP A 565 9.71 -21.00 -35.69
CA ASP A 565 8.54 -21.82 -36.05
C ASP A 565 7.40 -20.89 -36.49
N PHE A 566 7.46 -20.49 -37.76
CA PHE A 566 6.32 -20.01 -38.56
C PHE A 566 6.37 -20.67 -39.93
#